data_AF-A0A7Y3ZYE4-F1
#
_entry.id   AF-A0A7Y3ZYE4-F1
#
_cell.length_a   1.000
_cell.length_b   1.000
_cell.length_c   1.000
_cell.angle_alpha   90.00
_cell.angle_beta   90.00
_cell.angle_gamma   90.00
#
_symmetry.space_group_name_H-M   'P 1'
#
loop_
_entity.id
_entity.type
_entity.pdbx_description
1 polymer ?
#
loop_
_entity_poly.entity_id
_entity_poly.type
_entity_poly.pdbx_seq_one_letter_code
_entity_poly.pdbx_strand_id
1 'polypeptide(L)'
;MDAHETTDINTSLRDADIVMAPERLGAMHQNRISFSRSLIRKMARQKWQLTHTQWQLDQLGFGHVVYRLTTVENTYHLVVFCDQISDTERNDRVIAEKWDVTFALIIGELDEQLMAQLRANVPLQEAGRFRNKVLVLGRANKSVRVFSHLVAKLAKGEQPLPDSLAEVGYVLRTTAVYGNGKFGIADFKLLETNTDFRYSFSAQMCAVYLLREFSLDWVNYLAKQVGGDKAVKLEKGLRRYLGIGNATGLGMAPYLVNHPCIVDQWMTAREKAISRVLSMRCDIGSQPRFCKLLDQAVKHLKQAKTINSGQAASNHQTMAELSNIIQHLTGKVIQERPWRDNLKYFNQFSVETQEVILSCLIEMYPTLVDELEEQMNAEETLTISAQSSVDDLIVLLKEKYRWAIDEDYSLPENNYWFWYRSQDKEEPRLGVRGQEYGEEKELPLDIGRQVNRLYIELRKYAANSTIAQFLLHYPQYRTIARRVWTMAQGEMGEIQVNILRQDALPIHLLRCKLAILGATKFDPRSDRWVRVTFYQGAPLFSDLELAEMNENWLFPLMPSSNPAKEPKL
;
A
#
# COMPACT_ATOMS: atom_id res chain seq x y z
N MET A 1 -39.18 -0.81 -18.34
CA MET A 1 -38.72 -0.23 -19.61
C MET A 1 -37.42 0.47 -19.30
N ASP A 2 -36.35 -0.26 -19.54
CA ASP A 2 -34.97 0.10 -19.22
C ASP A 2 -34.51 1.25 -20.12
N ALA A 3 -34.20 2.38 -19.51
CA ALA A 3 -33.37 3.39 -20.13
C ALA A 3 -31.94 3.12 -19.68
N HIS A 4 -31.22 2.29 -20.45
CA HIS A 4 -29.76 2.35 -20.47
C HIS A 4 -29.37 3.71 -21.07
N GLU A 5 -29.21 4.73 -20.23
CA GLU A 5 -28.49 5.94 -20.61
C GLU A 5 -27.00 5.59 -20.70
N THR A 6 -26.58 5.15 -21.88
CA THR A 6 -25.19 5.29 -22.34
C THR A 6 -24.87 6.78 -22.37
N THR A 7 -24.39 7.29 -21.24
CA THR A 7 -23.74 8.60 -21.17
C THR A 7 -22.35 8.44 -21.79
N ASP A 8 -22.14 9.08 -22.94
CA ASP A 8 -20.81 9.25 -23.54
C ASP A 8 -19.91 9.99 -22.52
N ILE A 9 -19.16 9.23 -21.72
CA ILE A 9 -18.29 9.79 -20.69
C ILE A 9 -17.01 10.26 -21.37
N ASN A 10 -17.03 11.48 -21.89
CA ASN A 10 -15.80 12.15 -22.33
C ASN A 10 -14.92 12.42 -21.08
N THR A 11 -14.03 11.48 -20.81
CA THR A 11 -13.25 11.32 -19.57
C THR A 11 -11.81 11.77 -19.83
N SER A 12 -11.54 13.07 -19.68
CA SER A 12 -10.15 13.52 -19.57
C SER A 12 -9.60 13.13 -18.21
N LEU A 13 -8.54 12.33 -18.21
CA LEU A 13 -7.72 12.11 -17.02
C LEU A 13 -7.08 13.44 -16.58
N ARG A 14 -6.67 13.52 -15.31
CA ARG A 14 -5.87 14.67 -14.85
C ARG A 14 -4.49 14.60 -15.47
N ASP A 15 -3.85 15.76 -15.62
CA ASP A 15 -2.51 15.88 -16.17
C ASP A 15 -1.50 15.04 -15.36
N ALA A 16 -0.62 14.32 -16.06
CA ALA A 16 0.46 13.53 -15.48
C ALA A 16 1.39 14.39 -14.60
N ASP A 17 1.63 15.66 -14.97
CA ASP A 17 2.43 16.61 -14.19
C ASP A 17 1.83 16.86 -12.79
N ILE A 18 0.50 16.72 -12.66
CA ILE A 18 -0.19 16.84 -11.36
C ILE A 18 -0.19 15.49 -10.64
N VAL A 19 -0.49 14.40 -11.34
CA VAL A 19 -0.71 13.06 -10.74
C VAL A 19 0.61 12.46 -10.25
N MET A 20 1.67 12.59 -11.05
CA MET A 20 2.96 11.95 -10.83
C MET A 20 3.93 12.80 -10.00
N ALA A 21 3.49 13.96 -9.53
CA ALA A 21 4.23 14.80 -8.58
C ALA A 21 4.34 14.11 -7.19
N PRO A 22 5.50 14.15 -6.53
CA PRO A 22 5.72 13.52 -5.22
C PRO A 22 4.70 13.89 -4.16
N GLU A 23 4.33 15.15 -4.05
CA GLU A 23 3.42 15.66 -3.04
C GLU A 23 2.02 15.04 -3.23
N ARG A 24 1.59 14.89 -4.49
CA ARG A 24 0.32 14.25 -4.86
C ARG A 24 0.33 12.75 -4.54
N LEU A 25 1.37 12.05 -4.99
CA LEU A 25 1.56 10.62 -4.73
C LEU A 25 1.65 10.34 -3.21
N GLY A 26 2.32 11.23 -2.49
CA GLY A 26 2.49 11.15 -1.06
C GLY A 26 1.23 11.44 -0.25
N ALA A 27 0.26 12.16 -0.82
CA ALA A 27 -1.01 12.47 -0.17
C ALA A 27 -2.08 11.37 -0.37
N MET A 28 -1.77 10.31 -1.10
CA MET A 28 -2.74 9.27 -1.40
C MET A 28 -3.23 8.53 -0.13
N HIS A 29 -4.51 8.20 -0.13
CA HIS A 29 -5.14 7.28 0.82
C HIS A 29 -5.55 5.99 0.13
N GLN A 30 -5.70 4.92 0.93
CA GLN A 30 -6.37 3.73 0.43
C GLN A 30 -7.76 4.07 -0.11
N ASN A 31 -8.16 3.36 -1.15
CA ASN A 31 -9.46 3.53 -1.77
C ASN A 31 -9.98 2.16 -2.21
N ARG A 32 -11.11 2.15 -2.91
CA ARG A 32 -11.80 0.93 -3.25
C ARG A 32 -10.97 -0.06 -4.08
N ILE A 33 -10.11 0.40 -4.98
CA ILE A 33 -9.28 -0.47 -5.84
C ILE A 33 -7.90 -0.78 -5.24
N SER A 34 -7.63 -0.38 -3.99
CA SER A 34 -6.43 -0.80 -3.27
C SER A 34 -6.40 -2.33 -3.08
N PHE A 35 -5.23 -2.95 -3.10
CA PHE A 35 -5.11 -4.42 -3.15
C PHE A 35 -5.75 -5.14 -1.97
N SER A 36 -5.59 -4.62 -0.75
CA SER A 36 -6.26 -5.19 0.42
C SER A 36 -7.79 -5.12 0.32
N ARG A 37 -8.31 -4.07 -0.31
CA ARG A 37 -9.76 -3.80 -0.46
C ARG A 37 -10.36 -4.73 -1.50
N SER A 38 -9.72 -4.80 -2.67
CA SER A 38 -10.06 -5.72 -3.75
C SER A 38 -9.99 -7.18 -3.33
N LEU A 39 -8.94 -7.56 -2.59
CA LEU A 39 -8.82 -8.92 -2.08
C LEU A 39 -9.99 -9.30 -1.16
N ILE A 40 -10.38 -8.44 -0.21
CA ILE A 40 -11.49 -8.72 0.71
C ILE A 40 -12.80 -8.92 -0.06
N ARG A 41 -13.10 -8.03 -1.03
CA ARG A 41 -14.28 -8.19 -1.89
C ARG A 41 -14.24 -9.47 -2.70
N LYS A 42 -13.07 -9.84 -3.23
CA LYS A 42 -12.90 -11.09 -3.97
C LYS A 42 -13.16 -12.31 -3.08
N MET A 43 -12.58 -12.37 -1.88
CA MET A 43 -12.79 -13.46 -0.92
C MET A 43 -14.27 -13.63 -0.57
N ALA A 44 -14.98 -12.51 -0.34
CA ALA A 44 -16.41 -12.52 -0.08
C ALA A 44 -17.22 -13.00 -1.29
N ARG A 45 -16.99 -12.44 -2.48
CA ARG A 45 -17.70 -12.79 -3.73
C ARG A 45 -17.52 -14.26 -4.08
N GLN A 46 -16.33 -14.80 -3.89
CA GLN A 46 -15.99 -16.20 -4.16
C GLN A 46 -16.22 -17.14 -2.97
N LYS A 47 -16.74 -16.62 -1.85
CA LYS A 47 -17.08 -17.38 -0.64
C LYS A 47 -15.93 -18.28 -0.16
N TRP A 48 -14.72 -17.73 -0.14
CA TRP A 48 -13.55 -18.46 0.35
C TRP A 48 -13.77 -18.93 1.79
N GLN A 49 -13.19 -20.07 2.14
CA GLN A 49 -13.38 -20.71 3.44
C GLN A 49 -12.06 -20.73 4.23
N LEU A 50 -12.12 -20.41 5.51
CA LEU A 50 -10.97 -20.43 6.41
C LEU A 50 -11.24 -21.35 7.59
N THR A 51 -10.35 -22.32 7.78
CA THR A 51 -10.37 -23.21 8.95
C THR A 51 -9.01 -23.26 9.60
N HIS A 52 -8.95 -23.56 10.91
CA HIS A 52 -7.70 -23.93 11.56
C HIS A 52 -7.54 -25.45 11.49
N THR A 53 -6.42 -25.94 10.94
CA THR A 53 -6.16 -27.38 10.85
C THR A 53 -5.23 -27.87 11.94
N GLN A 54 -4.39 -26.99 12.50
CA GLN A 54 -3.51 -27.30 13.61
C GLN A 54 -3.40 -26.11 14.57
N TRP A 55 -3.61 -26.34 15.86
CA TRP A 55 -3.39 -25.37 16.93
C TRP A 55 -2.46 -25.97 17.99
N GLN A 56 -1.15 -25.86 17.77
CA GLN A 56 -0.10 -26.49 18.57
C GLN A 56 0.67 -25.43 19.34
N LEU A 57 -0.05 -24.64 20.13
CA LEU A 57 0.53 -23.67 21.06
C LEU A 57 0.52 -24.23 22.49
N ASP A 58 1.58 -23.97 23.24
CA ASP A 58 1.63 -24.22 24.68
C ASP A 58 0.84 -23.17 25.48
N GLN A 59 0.80 -23.32 26.81
CA GLN A 59 0.08 -22.40 27.70
C GLN A 59 0.61 -20.96 27.67
N LEU A 60 1.87 -20.77 27.25
CA LEU A 60 2.52 -19.46 27.09
C LEU A 60 2.34 -18.90 25.67
N GLY A 61 1.75 -19.67 24.76
CA GLY A 61 1.46 -19.29 23.39
C GLY A 61 2.61 -19.53 22.41
N PHE A 62 3.57 -20.38 22.73
CA PHE A 62 4.68 -20.76 21.84
C PHE A 62 4.40 -22.07 21.11
N GLY A 63 4.91 -22.20 19.89
CA GLY A 63 4.67 -23.36 19.02
C GLY A 63 4.25 -22.95 17.61
N HIS A 64 3.26 -23.62 17.03
CA HIS A 64 2.80 -23.30 15.68
C HIS A 64 1.28 -23.41 15.49
N VAL A 65 0.76 -22.66 14.52
CA VAL A 65 -0.64 -22.69 14.09
C VAL A 65 -0.69 -22.78 12.57
N VAL A 66 -1.66 -23.54 12.06
CA VAL A 66 -1.92 -23.65 10.62
C VAL A 66 -3.36 -23.27 10.31
N TYR A 67 -3.52 -22.25 9.48
CA TYR A 67 -4.78 -21.90 8.85
C TYR A 67 -4.82 -22.49 7.45
N ARG A 68 -5.92 -23.16 7.10
CA ARG A 68 -6.21 -23.62 5.74
C ARG A 68 -7.23 -22.67 5.11
N LEU A 69 -6.84 -22.08 3.98
CA LEU A 69 -7.68 -21.23 3.16
C LEU A 69 -8.06 -22.01 1.89
N THR A 70 -9.35 -22.15 1.64
CA THR A 70 -9.89 -22.83 0.46
C THR A 70 -10.60 -21.84 -0.43
N THR A 71 -10.15 -21.74 -1.68
CA THR A 71 -10.77 -20.93 -2.73
C THR A 71 -11.57 -21.84 -3.66
N VAL A 72 -12.11 -21.28 -4.73
CA VAL A 72 -12.82 -22.07 -5.76
C VAL A 72 -11.85 -23.02 -6.48
N GLU A 73 -10.61 -22.58 -6.71
CA GLU A 73 -9.65 -23.25 -7.59
C GLU A 73 -8.50 -23.92 -6.82
N ASN A 74 -8.14 -23.40 -5.65
CA ASN A 74 -6.92 -23.78 -4.96
C ASN A 74 -7.11 -23.92 -3.43
N THR A 75 -6.12 -24.55 -2.81
CA THR A 75 -5.95 -24.57 -1.36
C THR A 75 -4.61 -23.93 -1.01
N TYR A 76 -4.63 -23.13 0.06
CA TYR A 76 -3.47 -22.47 0.63
C TYR A 76 -3.39 -22.73 2.13
N HIS A 77 -2.18 -22.64 2.68
CA HIS A 77 -1.99 -22.67 4.13
C HIS A 77 -1.15 -21.49 4.60
N LEU A 78 -1.63 -20.78 5.62
CA LEU A 78 -0.78 -19.89 6.41
C LEU A 78 -0.24 -20.71 7.59
N VAL A 79 1.07 -20.92 7.60
CA VAL A 79 1.79 -21.56 8.71
C VAL A 79 2.45 -20.47 9.54
N VAL A 80 2.13 -20.43 10.83
CA VAL A 80 2.60 -19.41 11.77
C VAL A 80 3.41 -20.08 12.88
N PHE A 81 4.64 -19.66 13.08
CA PHE A 81 5.52 -20.09 14.17
C PHE A 81 5.60 -18.97 15.21
N CYS A 82 5.42 -19.33 16.47
CA CYS A 82 5.40 -18.42 17.62
C CYS A 82 6.56 -18.76 18.54
N ASP A 83 7.56 -17.88 18.61
CA ASP A 83 8.81 -18.12 19.33
C ASP A 83 8.87 -17.31 20.63
N GLN A 84 9.57 -17.87 21.62
CA GLN A 84 9.92 -17.13 22.83
C GLN A 84 11.14 -16.26 22.57
N ILE A 85 10.96 -14.96 22.73
CA ILE A 85 12.04 -13.98 22.65
C ILE A 85 12.06 -13.14 23.92
N SER A 86 13.24 -12.83 24.43
CA SER A 86 13.37 -11.91 25.56
C SER A 86 13.07 -10.47 25.13
N ASP A 87 12.72 -9.61 26.08
CA ASP A 87 12.41 -8.20 25.79
C ASP A 87 13.61 -7.43 25.23
N THR A 88 14.84 -7.80 25.61
CA THR A 88 16.07 -7.19 25.10
C THR A 88 16.40 -7.62 23.66
N GLU A 89 15.90 -8.77 23.22
CA GLU A 89 16.06 -9.27 21.85
C GLU A 89 14.99 -8.72 20.90
N ARG A 90 13.88 -8.21 21.43
CA ARG A 90 12.77 -7.68 20.62
C ARG A 90 13.14 -6.33 20.02
N ASN A 91 13.49 -6.36 18.73
CA ASN A 91 13.78 -5.17 17.96
C ASN A 91 12.79 -5.04 16.79
N ASP A 92 12.19 -3.86 16.67
CA ASP A 92 11.21 -3.54 15.64
C ASP A 92 11.80 -3.15 14.29
N ARG A 93 13.13 -3.17 14.20
CA ARG A 93 13.85 -2.93 12.96
C ARG A 93 13.98 -4.23 12.17
N VAL A 94 14.06 -4.10 10.85
CA VAL A 94 14.34 -5.21 9.93
C VAL A 94 15.65 -5.93 10.29
N ILE A 95 16.60 -5.26 10.94
CA ILE A 95 17.89 -5.82 11.34
C ILE A 95 17.83 -6.85 12.47
N ALA A 96 16.68 -7.04 13.12
CA ALA A 96 16.54 -8.04 14.19
C ALA A 96 16.91 -9.45 13.71
N GLU A 97 17.18 -10.35 14.66
CA GLU A 97 17.49 -11.77 14.38
C GLU A 97 16.41 -12.72 14.91
N LYS A 98 15.54 -12.21 15.79
CA LYS A 98 14.45 -12.95 16.41
C LYS A 98 13.18 -12.11 16.39
N TRP A 99 12.05 -12.80 16.27
CA TRP A 99 10.71 -12.20 16.19
C TRP A 99 9.73 -13.03 16.99
N ASP A 100 8.68 -12.40 17.51
CA ASP A 100 7.62 -13.15 18.21
C ASP A 100 6.92 -14.14 17.27
N VAL A 101 6.81 -13.76 15.99
CA VAL A 101 6.10 -14.53 14.98
C VAL A 101 6.87 -14.53 13.66
N THR A 102 7.05 -15.71 13.08
CA THR A 102 7.41 -15.89 11.67
C THR A 102 6.34 -16.69 10.95
N PHE A 103 6.11 -16.42 9.66
CA PHE A 103 5.02 -17.08 8.95
C PHE A 103 5.33 -17.28 7.47
N ALA A 104 4.66 -18.27 6.88
CA ALA A 104 4.69 -18.54 5.45
C ALA A 104 3.29 -18.81 4.91
N LEU A 105 2.96 -18.22 3.76
CA LEU A 105 1.80 -18.61 2.97
C LEU A 105 2.25 -19.56 1.87
N ILE A 106 1.67 -20.75 1.81
CA ILE A 106 2.00 -21.78 0.82
C ILE A 106 0.80 -22.10 -0.08
N ILE A 107 1.07 -22.59 -1.28
CA ILE A 107 0.07 -23.16 -2.19
C ILE A 107 0.11 -24.70 -2.19
N GLY A 108 -1.08 -25.30 -2.24
CA GLY A 108 -1.30 -26.74 -2.19
C GLY A 108 -1.36 -27.27 -0.76
N GLU A 109 -1.59 -28.58 -0.64
CA GLU A 109 -1.71 -29.25 0.66
C GLU A 109 -0.38 -29.24 1.45
N LEU A 110 -0.51 -29.17 2.78
CA LEU A 110 0.60 -29.20 3.73
C LEU A 110 0.80 -30.60 4.29
N ASP A 111 1.75 -31.35 3.73
CA ASP A 111 2.19 -32.63 4.28
C ASP A 111 3.22 -32.45 5.43
N GLU A 112 3.48 -33.54 6.16
CA GLU A 112 4.41 -33.52 7.30
C GLU A 112 5.85 -33.16 6.90
N GLN A 113 6.28 -33.56 5.70
CA GLN A 113 7.63 -33.28 5.20
C GLN A 113 7.81 -31.77 4.95
N LEU A 114 6.84 -31.15 4.29
CA LEU A 114 6.82 -29.72 4.04
C LEU A 114 6.69 -28.95 5.36
N MET A 115 5.86 -29.41 6.30
CA MET A 115 5.75 -28.79 7.62
C MET A 115 7.10 -28.82 8.38
N ALA A 116 7.81 -29.95 8.35
CA ALA A 116 9.14 -30.05 8.96
C ALA A 116 10.16 -29.10 8.29
N GLN A 117 10.11 -28.97 6.96
CA GLN A 117 10.96 -28.03 6.23
C GLN A 117 10.64 -26.58 6.58
N LEU A 118 9.36 -26.20 6.65
CA LEU A 118 8.93 -24.86 7.04
C LEU A 118 9.39 -24.54 8.46
N ARG A 119 9.23 -25.48 9.41
CA ARG A 119 9.70 -25.29 10.80
C ARG A 119 11.20 -25.04 10.87
N ALA A 120 11.99 -25.73 10.06
CA ALA A 120 13.44 -25.56 10.04
C ALA A 120 13.91 -24.26 9.35
N ASN A 121 13.12 -23.68 8.43
CA ASN A 121 13.58 -22.60 7.55
C ASN A 121 12.85 -21.27 7.71
N VAL A 122 11.55 -21.27 8.02
CA VAL A 122 10.76 -20.03 8.15
C VAL A 122 11.31 -19.12 9.26
N PRO A 123 11.68 -19.62 10.46
CA PRO A 123 12.27 -18.77 11.50
C PRO A 123 13.63 -18.15 11.09
N LEU A 124 14.38 -18.81 10.19
CA LEU A 124 15.69 -18.34 9.73
C LEU A 124 15.62 -17.16 8.76
N GLN A 125 14.43 -16.86 8.22
CA GLN A 125 14.18 -15.73 7.32
C GLN A 125 15.17 -15.66 6.16
N GLU A 126 16.02 -14.63 6.09
CA GLU A 126 17.05 -14.43 5.08
C GLU A 126 18.01 -15.64 4.94
N ALA A 127 18.30 -16.33 6.05
CA ALA A 127 19.19 -17.49 6.07
C ALA A 127 18.46 -18.81 5.73
N GLY A 128 17.12 -18.80 5.69
CA GLY A 128 16.30 -19.95 5.35
C GLY A 128 16.38 -20.32 3.87
N ARG A 129 16.00 -21.56 3.53
CA ARG A 129 15.87 -22.03 2.15
C ARG A 129 14.46 -22.56 1.91
N PHE A 130 13.86 -22.13 0.81
CA PHE A 130 12.46 -22.39 0.51
C PHE A 130 12.29 -23.08 -0.84
N ARG A 131 11.09 -23.60 -1.06
CA ARG A 131 10.64 -24.18 -2.33
C ARG A 131 9.65 -23.25 -3.00
N ASN A 132 9.45 -23.41 -4.30
CA ASN A 132 8.49 -22.63 -5.10
C ASN A 132 7.00 -22.81 -4.70
N LYS A 133 6.70 -23.63 -3.68
CA LYS A 133 5.37 -23.71 -3.05
C LYS A 133 5.15 -22.60 -2.01
N VAL A 134 6.20 -21.99 -1.49
CA VAL A 134 6.11 -20.86 -0.55
C VAL A 134 5.86 -19.61 -1.37
N LEU A 135 4.67 -19.00 -1.24
CA LEU A 135 4.30 -17.79 -1.96
C LEU A 135 4.75 -16.53 -1.23
N VAL A 136 4.63 -16.55 0.10
CA VAL A 136 4.95 -15.41 0.97
C VAL A 136 5.73 -15.91 2.17
N LEU A 137 6.74 -15.15 2.56
CA LEU A 137 7.46 -15.29 3.82
C LEU A 137 7.35 -13.99 4.60
N GLY A 138 7.11 -14.04 5.90
CA GLY A 138 7.04 -12.83 6.70
C GLY A 138 7.36 -13.05 8.16
N ARG A 139 7.39 -11.92 8.87
CA ARG A 139 7.73 -11.85 10.29
C ARG A 139 7.08 -10.66 10.96
N ALA A 140 6.76 -10.83 12.23
CA ALA A 140 6.06 -9.84 13.03
C ALA A 140 6.44 -9.90 14.51
N ASN A 141 6.31 -8.75 15.18
CA ASN A 141 6.48 -8.61 16.63
C ASN A 141 5.16 -8.22 17.28
N LYS A 142 5.01 -8.58 18.56
CA LYS A 142 3.91 -8.10 19.39
C LYS A 142 4.02 -6.60 19.59
N SER A 143 2.89 -5.90 19.51
CA SER A 143 2.74 -4.61 20.16
C SER A 143 2.65 -4.83 21.66
N VAL A 144 3.79 -4.99 22.34
CA VAL A 144 3.89 -5.55 23.71
C VAL A 144 2.87 -4.95 24.67
N ARG A 145 2.77 -3.61 24.71
CA ARG A 145 1.85 -2.91 25.62
C ARG A 145 0.37 -3.23 25.32
N VAL A 146 -0.03 -3.20 24.05
CA VAL A 146 -1.42 -3.47 23.66
C VAL A 146 -1.73 -4.95 23.82
N PHE A 147 -0.82 -5.82 23.41
CA PHE A 147 -0.96 -7.26 23.51
C PHE A 147 -1.20 -7.71 24.96
N SER A 148 -0.30 -7.32 25.88
CA SER A 148 -0.43 -7.69 27.29
C SER A 148 -1.66 -7.06 27.94
N HIS A 149 -2.02 -5.83 27.56
CA HIS A 149 -3.24 -5.19 28.06
C HIS A 149 -4.51 -5.94 27.66
N LEU A 150 -4.61 -6.33 26.38
CA LEU A 150 -5.75 -7.10 25.86
C LEU A 150 -5.89 -8.44 26.58
N VAL A 151 -4.80 -9.23 26.65
CA VAL A 151 -4.81 -10.53 27.32
C VAL A 151 -5.24 -10.39 28.78
N ALA A 152 -4.66 -9.42 29.51
CA ALA A 152 -4.97 -9.20 30.92
C ALA A 152 -6.42 -8.79 31.18
N LYS A 153 -7.01 -7.95 30.31
CA LYS A 153 -8.42 -7.54 30.42
C LYS A 153 -9.37 -8.70 30.13
N LEU A 154 -9.16 -9.36 29.00
CA LEU A 154 -10.01 -10.46 28.56
C LEU A 154 -9.95 -11.66 29.51
N ALA A 155 -8.78 -11.97 30.09
CA ALA A 155 -8.63 -13.03 31.10
C ALA A 155 -9.44 -12.76 32.38
N LYS A 156 -9.71 -11.50 32.72
CA LYS A 156 -10.53 -11.11 33.86
C LYS A 156 -12.04 -11.06 33.55
N GLY A 157 -12.43 -11.33 32.31
CA GLY A 157 -13.81 -11.18 31.87
C GLY A 157 -14.19 -9.76 31.44
N GLU A 158 -13.21 -8.88 31.22
CA GLU A 158 -13.42 -7.47 30.91
C GLU A 158 -13.04 -7.15 29.45
N GLN A 159 -13.76 -6.23 28.81
CA GLN A 159 -13.34 -5.67 27.52
C GLN A 159 -12.37 -4.49 27.72
N PRO A 160 -11.38 -4.30 26.83
CA PRO A 160 -10.52 -3.12 26.85
C PRO A 160 -11.31 -1.86 26.46
N LEU A 161 -10.89 -0.70 26.98
CA LEU A 161 -11.47 0.58 26.56
C LEU A 161 -11.01 0.93 25.12
N PRO A 162 -11.89 1.35 24.21
CA PRO A 162 -11.52 1.69 22.83
C PRO A 162 -10.36 2.69 22.73
N ASP A 163 -10.34 3.72 23.59
CA ASP A 163 -9.29 4.75 23.60
C ASP A 163 -7.88 4.19 23.87
N SER A 164 -7.79 3.08 24.62
CA SER A 164 -6.51 2.41 24.89
C SER A 164 -5.92 1.72 23.66
N LEU A 165 -6.77 1.38 22.68
CA LEU A 165 -6.38 0.75 21.42
C LEU A 165 -6.06 1.78 20.34
N ALA A 166 -6.58 3.01 20.46
CA ALA A 166 -6.48 4.08 19.46
C ALA A 166 -5.03 4.43 19.08
N GLU A 167 -4.16 4.44 20.10
CA GLU A 167 -2.77 4.89 19.99
C GLU A 167 -1.94 4.00 19.07
N VAL A 168 -2.23 2.70 19.02
CA VAL A 168 -1.48 1.74 18.21
C VAL A 168 -2.34 1.11 17.12
N GLY A 169 -3.56 0.69 17.42
CA GLY A 169 -4.53 0.16 16.44
C GLY A 169 -4.23 -1.23 15.89
N TYR A 170 -3.26 -1.95 16.46
CA TYR A 170 -2.90 -3.31 16.06
C TYR A 170 -2.31 -4.13 17.21
N VAL A 171 -2.42 -5.46 17.08
CA VAL A 171 -1.89 -6.45 18.05
C VAL A 171 -0.48 -6.92 17.65
N LEU A 172 -0.31 -7.23 16.37
CA LEU A 172 0.98 -7.55 15.76
C LEU A 172 1.39 -6.45 14.80
N ARG A 173 2.70 -6.28 14.66
CA ARG A 173 3.30 -5.46 13.62
C ARG A 173 4.25 -6.29 12.79
N THR A 174 4.02 -6.31 11.50
CA THR A 174 4.95 -6.86 10.52
C THR A 174 6.19 -5.99 10.42
N THR A 175 7.36 -6.61 10.42
CA THR A 175 8.64 -5.95 10.13
C THR A 175 9.12 -6.27 8.72
N ALA A 176 8.68 -7.41 8.15
CA ALA A 176 8.87 -7.71 6.74
C ALA A 176 7.80 -8.67 6.22
N VAL A 177 7.46 -8.50 4.94
CA VAL A 177 6.62 -9.40 4.15
C VAL A 177 7.27 -9.51 2.77
N TYR A 178 7.70 -10.71 2.41
CA TYR A 178 8.48 -11.02 1.24
C TYR A 178 7.69 -11.89 0.27
N GLY A 179 7.91 -11.67 -1.02
CA GLY A 179 7.40 -12.49 -2.11
C GLY A 179 8.31 -12.34 -3.33
N ASN A 180 7.87 -12.82 -4.48
CA ASN A 180 8.53 -12.62 -5.78
C ASN A 180 10.00 -13.08 -5.81
N GLY A 181 10.23 -14.38 -5.60
CA GLY A 181 11.55 -15.00 -5.76
C GLY A 181 12.52 -14.78 -4.59
N LYS A 182 12.23 -13.83 -3.70
CA LYS A 182 13.13 -13.45 -2.61
C LYS A 182 13.40 -14.64 -1.67
N PHE A 183 14.68 -14.92 -1.41
CA PHE A 183 15.14 -16.08 -0.60
C PHE A 183 14.76 -17.46 -1.18
N GLY A 184 14.41 -17.55 -2.46
CA GLY A 184 14.04 -18.81 -3.11
C GLY A 184 12.59 -19.23 -2.90
N ILE A 185 11.72 -18.31 -2.44
CA ILE A 185 10.26 -18.49 -2.50
C ILE A 185 9.77 -18.31 -3.95
N ALA A 186 8.49 -18.56 -4.21
CA ALA A 186 7.90 -18.47 -5.54
C ALA A 186 8.13 -17.11 -6.21
N ASP A 187 8.55 -17.13 -7.47
CA ASP A 187 8.60 -15.96 -8.35
C ASP A 187 7.17 -15.51 -8.71
N PHE A 188 6.96 -14.21 -8.90
CA PHE A 188 5.68 -13.67 -9.36
C PHE A 188 5.23 -14.27 -10.70
N LYS A 189 6.16 -14.71 -11.55
CA LYS A 189 5.85 -15.40 -12.80
C LYS A 189 4.96 -16.63 -12.60
N LEU A 190 5.11 -17.33 -11.48
CA LEU A 190 4.26 -18.49 -11.13
C LEU A 190 2.84 -18.10 -10.74
N LEU A 191 2.61 -16.83 -10.39
CA LEU A 191 1.30 -16.31 -10.01
C LEU A 191 0.52 -15.73 -11.19
N GLU A 192 1.13 -15.44 -12.34
CA GLU A 192 0.44 -14.82 -13.48
C GLU A 192 -0.81 -15.59 -13.93
N THR A 193 -0.77 -16.92 -13.88
CA THR A 193 -1.90 -17.80 -14.21
C THR A 193 -2.72 -18.22 -13.00
N ASN A 194 -2.31 -17.84 -11.79
CA ASN A 194 -3.04 -18.16 -10.56
C ASN A 194 -4.29 -17.28 -10.45
N THR A 195 -5.46 -17.90 -10.60
CA THR A 195 -6.76 -17.22 -10.58
C THR A 195 -7.04 -16.46 -9.29
N ASP A 196 -6.44 -16.84 -8.16
CA ASP A 196 -6.64 -16.21 -6.85
C ASP A 196 -5.71 -15.01 -6.66
N PHE A 197 -4.44 -15.13 -7.04
CA PHE A 197 -3.36 -14.21 -6.68
C PHE A 197 -2.54 -13.62 -7.87
N ARG A 198 -3.05 -13.67 -9.10
CA ARG A 198 -2.38 -13.08 -10.28
C ARG A 198 -2.09 -11.58 -10.19
N TYR A 199 -2.82 -10.82 -9.37
CA TYR A 199 -2.61 -9.38 -9.26
C TYR A 199 -1.49 -9.02 -8.27
N SER A 200 -0.78 -7.94 -8.57
CA SER A 200 0.30 -7.38 -7.77
C SER A 200 0.00 -7.42 -6.28
N PHE A 201 0.92 -8.00 -5.51
CA PHE A 201 0.88 -8.12 -4.04
C PHE A 201 -0.32 -8.87 -3.42
N SER A 202 -1.19 -9.52 -4.20
CA SER A 202 -2.41 -10.16 -3.66
C SER A 202 -2.10 -11.28 -2.66
N ALA A 203 -1.11 -12.12 -2.93
CA ALA A 203 -0.70 -13.18 -2.01
C ALA A 203 -0.16 -12.61 -0.68
N GLN A 204 0.64 -11.55 -0.75
CA GLN A 204 1.21 -10.86 0.41
C GLN A 204 0.10 -10.23 1.25
N MET A 205 -0.86 -9.57 0.60
CA MET A 205 -2.03 -8.99 1.27
C MET A 205 -2.88 -10.09 1.94
N CYS A 206 -3.06 -11.24 1.28
CA CYS A 206 -3.72 -12.39 1.89
C CYS A 206 -3.00 -12.89 3.14
N ALA A 207 -1.68 -13.06 3.08
CA ALA A 207 -0.90 -13.49 4.23
C ALA A 207 -1.01 -12.51 5.42
N VAL A 208 -0.99 -11.20 5.14
CA VAL A 208 -1.17 -10.16 6.18
C VAL A 208 -2.58 -10.17 6.76
N TYR A 209 -3.61 -10.41 5.95
CA TYR A 209 -4.99 -10.55 6.44
C TYR A 209 -5.16 -11.77 7.34
N LEU A 210 -4.63 -12.93 6.93
CA LEU A 210 -4.69 -14.14 7.74
C LEU A 210 -3.86 -14.01 9.03
N LEU A 211 -2.73 -13.29 9.00
CA LEU A 211 -1.96 -12.93 10.19
C LEU A 211 -2.78 -12.05 11.15
N ARG A 212 -3.63 -11.17 10.64
CA ARG A 212 -4.57 -10.39 11.46
C ARG A 212 -5.53 -11.31 12.20
N GLU A 213 -6.18 -12.23 11.51
CA GLU A 213 -7.10 -13.21 12.13
C GLU A 213 -6.37 -14.01 13.21
N PHE A 214 -5.18 -14.53 12.89
CA PHE A 214 -4.32 -15.19 13.87
C PHE A 214 -4.03 -14.33 15.10
N SER A 215 -3.66 -13.05 14.92
CA SER A 215 -3.32 -12.19 16.04
C SER A 215 -4.46 -12.01 17.04
N LEU A 216 -5.70 -11.96 16.54
CA LEU A 216 -6.91 -11.81 17.35
C LEU A 216 -7.24 -13.12 18.06
N ASP A 217 -7.11 -14.24 17.37
CA ASP A 217 -7.33 -15.57 17.95
C ASP A 217 -6.27 -15.90 19.00
N TRP A 218 -5.01 -15.49 18.79
CA TRP A 218 -3.92 -15.68 19.73
C TRP A 218 -4.15 -14.94 21.06
N VAL A 219 -4.61 -13.69 21.00
CA VAL A 219 -4.99 -12.92 22.18
C VAL A 219 -6.12 -13.62 22.96
N ASN A 220 -7.16 -14.11 22.26
CA ASN A 220 -8.26 -14.83 22.90
C ASN A 220 -7.79 -16.15 23.52
N TYR A 221 -6.92 -16.89 22.83
CA TYR A 221 -6.33 -18.13 23.33
C TYR A 221 -5.57 -17.90 24.63
N LEU A 222 -4.65 -16.93 24.65
CA LEU A 222 -3.88 -16.60 25.85
C LEU A 222 -4.76 -16.09 26.99
N ALA A 223 -5.77 -15.28 26.68
CA ALA A 223 -6.74 -14.85 27.68
C ALA A 223 -7.46 -16.04 28.32
N LYS A 224 -7.83 -17.07 27.53
CA LYS A 224 -8.43 -18.30 28.03
C LYS A 224 -7.45 -19.13 28.86
N GLN A 225 -6.19 -19.23 28.46
CA GLN A 225 -5.15 -19.93 29.24
C GLN A 225 -4.94 -19.28 30.61
N VAL A 226 -4.91 -17.95 30.67
CA VAL A 226 -4.69 -17.19 31.92
C VAL A 226 -5.95 -17.12 32.79
N GLY A 227 -7.11 -16.87 32.19
CA GLY A 227 -8.36 -16.56 32.88
C GLY A 227 -9.28 -17.76 33.13
N GLY A 228 -9.02 -18.91 32.50
CA GLY A 228 -9.90 -20.08 32.58
C GLY A 228 -11.34 -19.72 32.19
N ASP A 229 -12.31 -20.08 33.02
CA ASP A 229 -13.74 -19.85 32.73
C ASP A 229 -14.19 -18.40 32.86
N LYS A 230 -13.38 -17.53 33.48
CA LYS A 230 -13.66 -16.09 33.53
C LYS A 230 -13.33 -15.37 32.23
N ALA A 231 -12.51 -15.98 31.37
CA ALA A 231 -12.01 -15.32 30.18
C ALA A 231 -13.14 -15.07 29.17
N VAL A 232 -13.20 -13.84 28.63
CA VAL A 232 -14.12 -13.45 27.55
C VAL A 232 -13.36 -13.27 26.25
N LYS A 233 -14.06 -13.44 25.12
CA LYS A 233 -13.49 -13.11 23.80
C LYS A 233 -13.57 -11.61 23.56
N LEU A 234 -12.61 -11.08 22.81
CA LEU A 234 -12.65 -9.68 22.35
C LEU A 234 -13.92 -9.43 21.51
N GLU A 235 -14.64 -8.36 21.83
CA GLU A 235 -15.86 -7.99 21.11
C GLU A 235 -15.62 -7.74 19.62
N LYS A 236 -16.61 -8.09 18.78
CA LYS A 236 -16.50 -8.01 17.32
C LYS A 236 -16.14 -6.60 16.81
N GLY A 237 -16.71 -5.55 17.39
CA GLY A 237 -16.41 -4.16 17.01
C GLY A 237 -14.92 -3.82 17.20
N LEU A 238 -14.33 -4.24 18.34
CA LEU A 238 -12.90 -4.06 18.63
C LEU A 238 -12.02 -4.94 17.75
N ARG A 239 -12.44 -6.20 17.50
CA ARG A 239 -11.75 -7.09 16.55
C ARG A 239 -11.67 -6.49 15.15
N ARG A 240 -12.77 -5.91 14.64
CA ARG A 240 -12.79 -5.20 13.35
C ARG A 240 -11.88 -3.98 13.37
N TYR A 241 -11.92 -3.20 14.44
CA TYR A 241 -11.09 -2.00 14.57
C TYR A 241 -9.59 -2.29 14.59
N LEU A 242 -9.15 -3.42 15.13
CA LEU A 242 -7.74 -3.79 15.16
C LEU A 242 -7.27 -4.26 13.78
N GLY A 243 -6.16 -3.71 13.31
CA GLY A 243 -5.48 -4.14 12.09
C GLY A 243 -4.15 -4.83 12.36
N ILE A 244 -3.30 -4.87 11.35
CA ILE A 244 -1.89 -5.28 11.46
C ILE A 244 -1.00 -4.07 11.22
N GLY A 245 -0.13 -3.79 12.19
CA GLY A 245 0.84 -2.72 12.05
C GLY A 245 1.88 -3.06 10.99
N ASN A 246 2.47 -2.02 10.41
CA ASN A 246 3.66 -2.15 9.59
C ASN A 246 4.56 -0.91 9.80
N ALA A 247 5.88 -1.13 9.76
CA ALA A 247 6.85 -0.06 9.68
C ALA A 247 7.62 -0.20 8.36
N THR A 248 7.45 0.76 7.47
CA THR A 248 8.07 0.75 6.14
C THR A 248 9.15 1.82 6.07
N GLY A 249 10.36 1.41 5.72
CA GLY A 249 11.47 2.30 5.38
C GLY A 249 11.72 2.38 3.88
N LEU A 250 12.91 2.86 3.52
CA LEU A 250 13.33 3.15 2.14
C LEU A 250 13.25 1.98 1.16
N GLY A 251 13.20 0.73 1.64
CA GLY A 251 13.21 -0.47 0.80
C GLY A 251 12.06 -0.57 -0.22
N MET A 252 10.96 0.17 -0.02
CA MET A 252 9.84 0.18 -0.97
C MET A 252 9.97 1.21 -2.09
N ALA A 253 10.75 2.28 -1.92
CA ALA A 253 10.86 3.35 -2.92
C ALA A 253 11.50 2.86 -4.24
N PRO A 254 12.59 2.06 -4.24
CA PRO A 254 13.17 1.56 -5.48
C PRO A 254 12.25 0.68 -6.31
N TYR A 255 11.25 0.02 -5.68
CA TYR A 255 10.26 -0.74 -6.45
C TYR A 255 9.48 0.17 -7.40
N LEU A 256 9.04 1.34 -6.91
CA LEU A 256 8.27 2.28 -7.74
C LEU A 256 9.10 2.83 -8.90
N VAL A 257 10.41 3.01 -8.69
CA VAL A 257 11.33 3.45 -9.74
C VAL A 257 11.64 2.31 -10.73
N ASN A 258 11.84 1.09 -10.25
CA ASN A 258 12.26 -0.04 -11.09
C ASN A 258 11.12 -0.71 -11.86
N HIS A 259 9.86 -0.45 -11.52
CA HIS A 259 8.67 -1.01 -12.18
C HIS A 259 7.75 0.09 -12.71
N PRO A 260 8.22 0.90 -13.67
CA PRO A 260 7.49 2.10 -14.08
C PRO A 260 6.20 1.79 -14.84
N CYS A 261 6.14 0.70 -15.62
CA CYS A 261 4.92 0.32 -16.34
C CYS A 261 3.80 -0.07 -15.37
N ILE A 262 4.13 -0.81 -14.32
CA ILE A 262 3.21 -1.17 -13.24
C ILE A 262 2.71 0.08 -12.52
N VAL A 263 3.60 1.04 -12.21
CA VAL A 263 3.20 2.26 -11.51
C VAL A 263 2.33 3.16 -12.38
N ASP A 264 2.70 3.35 -13.65
CA ASP A 264 1.86 4.03 -14.65
C ASP A 264 0.47 3.40 -14.70
N GLN A 265 0.39 2.07 -14.78
CA GLN A 265 -0.87 1.36 -14.82
C GLN A 265 -1.70 1.54 -13.54
N TRP A 266 -1.06 1.52 -12.36
CA TRP A 266 -1.74 1.81 -11.09
C TRP A 266 -2.35 3.20 -11.07
N MET A 267 -1.60 4.21 -11.50
CA MET A 267 -2.07 5.59 -11.53
C MET A 267 -3.14 5.77 -12.60
N THR A 268 -2.99 5.15 -13.77
CA THR A 268 -3.96 5.16 -14.86
C THR A 268 -5.30 4.57 -14.44
N ALA A 269 -5.30 3.38 -13.82
CA ALA A 269 -6.53 2.76 -13.32
C ALA A 269 -7.20 3.63 -12.27
N ARG A 270 -6.41 4.26 -11.38
CA ARG A 270 -6.92 5.21 -10.40
C ARG A 270 -7.53 6.46 -11.03
N GLU A 271 -6.86 7.07 -12.01
CA GLU A 271 -7.36 8.25 -12.71
C GLU A 271 -8.60 7.95 -13.53
N LYS A 272 -8.71 6.75 -14.12
CA LYS A 272 -9.95 6.27 -14.75
C LYS A 272 -11.08 6.20 -13.73
N ALA A 273 -10.83 5.66 -12.52
CA ALA A 273 -11.83 5.62 -11.44
C ALA A 273 -12.28 7.04 -11.07
N ILE A 274 -11.33 7.95 -10.87
CA ILE A 274 -11.58 9.36 -10.54
C ILE A 274 -12.40 10.03 -11.65
N SER A 275 -11.99 9.88 -12.91
CA SER A 275 -12.69 10.50 -14.04
C SER A 275 -14.12 9.98 -14.19
N ARG A 276 -14.37 8.70 -13.90
CA ARG A 276 -15.73 8.11 -13.92
C ARG A 276 -16.59 8.70 -12.80
N VAL A 277 -16.10 8.71 -11.56
CA VAL A 277 -16.90 9.22 -10.42
C VAL A 277 -17.12 10.73 -10.50
N LEU A 278 -16.18 11.48 -11.07
CA LEU A 278 -16.33 12.92 -11.26
C LEU A 278 -17.45 13.29 -12.26
N SER A 279 -17.76 12.39 -13.19
CA SER A 279 -18.86 12.59 -14.15
C SER A 279 -20.23 12.30 -13.53
N MET A 280 -20.30 11.70 -12.34
CA MET A 280 -21.55 11.41 -11.66
C MET A 280 -22.19 12.67 -11.07
N ARG A 281 -23.52 12.73 -11.12
CA ARG A 281 -24.30 13.85 -10.59
C ARG A 281 -24.30 13.84 -9.06
N CYS A 282 -24.12 15.02 -8.48
CA CYS A 282 -24.35 15.30 -7.07
C CYS A 282 -25.86 15.55 -6.87
N ASP A 283 -26.59 14.47 -6.61
CA ASP A 283 -28.02 14.43 -6.35
C ASP A 283 -28.37 14.41 -4.84
N ILE A 284 -29.66 14.32 -4.53
CA ILE A 284 -30.18 14.35 -3.16
C ILE A 284 -29.77 13.14 -2.29
N GLY A 285 -29.41 12.02 -2.90
CA GLY A 285 -28.95 10.82 -2.18
C GLY A 285 -27.43 10.79 -1.98
N SER A 286 -26.69 11.21 -2.99
CA SER A 286 -25.22 11.17 -3.02
C SER A 286 -24.59 12.23 -2.14
N GLN A 287 -25.14 13.45 -2.09
CA GLN A 287 -24.55 14.52 -1.29
C GLN A 287 -24.51 14.21 0.22
N PRO A 288 -25.59 13.76 0.89
CA PRO A 288 -25.53 13.39 2.31
C PRO A 288 -24.57 12.23 2.57
N ARG A 289 -24.51 11.24 1.67
CA ARG A 289 -23.57 10.12 1.76
C ARG A 289 -22.12 10.59 1.65
N PHE A 290 -21.83 11.51 0.74
CA PHE A 290 -20.51 12.12 0.60
C PHE A 290 -20.12 12.87 1.87
N CYS A 291 -20.98 13.75 2.38
CA CYS A 291 -20.74 14.47 3.63
C CYS A 291 -20.50 13.53 4.82
N LYS A 292 -21.21 12.40 4.90
CA LYS A 292 -21.00 11.38 5.94
C LYS A 292 -19.60 10.75 5.86
N LEU A 293 -19.10 10.46 4.65
CA LEU A 293 -17.74 9.95 4.45
C LEU A 293 -16.67 11.00 4.81
N LEU A 294 -16.89 12.27 4.47
CA LEU A 294 -15.99 13.35 4.86
C LEU A 294 -15.96 13.56 6.39
N ASP A 295 -17.12 13.53 7.05
CA ASP A 295 -17.21 13.60 8.52
C ASP A 295 -16.50 12.41 9.18
N GLN A 296 -16.62 11.22 8.59
CA GLN A 296 -15.87 10.04 9.02
C GLN A 296 -14.35 10.24 8.85
N ALA A 297 -13.89 10.84 7.76
CA ALA A 297 -12.48 11.19 7.57
C ALA A 297 -11.99 12.18 8.63
N VAL A 298 -12.77 13.23 8.94
CA VAL A 298 -12.47 14.21 10.01
C VAL A 298 -12.30 13.50 11.37
N LYS A 299 -13.24 12.61 11.71
CA LYS A 299 -13.18 11.83 12.95
C LYS A 299 -11.98 10.88 12.97
N HIS A 300 -11.67 10.23 11.85
CA HIS A 300 -10.52 9.35 11.73
C HIS A 300 -9.21 10.10 11.94
N LEU A 301 -9.03 11.25 11.30
CA LEU A 301 -7.85 12.11 11.46
C LEU A 301 -7.71 12.61 12.90
N LYS A 302 -8.82 12.97 13.56
CA LYS A 302 -8.82 13.32 14.99
C LYS A 302 -8.34 12.16 15.89
N GLN A 303 -8.62 10.93 15.50
CA GLN A 303 -8.19 9.73 16.23
C GLN A 303 -6.77 9.28 15.87
N ALA A 304 -6.19 9.80 14.78
CA ALA A 304 -4.83 9.49 14.36
C ALA A 304 -3.83 10.31 15.19
N LYS A 305 -3.04 9.63 16.02
CA LYS A 305 -1.95 10.24 16.78
C LYS A 305 -0.63 10.12 16.01
N THR A 306 0.11 11.22 15.92
CA THR A 306 1.46 11.23 15.35
C THR A 306 2.37 12.13 16.17
N ILE A 307 3.67 11.80 16.21
CA ILE A 307 4.70 12.63 16.84
C ILE A 307 5.35 13.60 15.84
N ASN A 308 5.09 13.43 14.55
CA ASN A 308 5.63 14.31 13.52
C ASN A 308 4.81 15.59 13.45
N SER A 309 5.44 16.73 13.73
CA SER A 309 4.77 18.03 13.77
C SER A 309 4.21 18.46 12.42
N GLY A 310 4.91 18.16 11.32
CA GLY A 310 4.44 18.43 9.95
C GLY A 310 3.17 17.66 9.62
N GLN A 311 3.14 16.36 9.91
CA GLN A 311 1.95 15.53 9.72
C GLN A 311 0.81 15.96 10.63
N ALA A 312 1.10 16.33 11.89
CA ALA A 312 0.08 16.82 12.81
C ALA A 312 -0.57 18.12 12.29
N ALA A 313 0.25 19.06 11.79
CA ALA A 313 -0.23 20.29 11.17
C ALA A 313 -1.06 20.01 9.92
N SER A 314 -0.59 19.11 9.06
CA SER A 314 -1.32 18.66 7.86
C SER A 314 -2.68 18.05 8.24
N ASN A 315 -2.74 17.16 9.23
CA ASN A 315 -3.98 16.55 9.69
C ASN A 315 -4.97 17.61 10.21
N HIS A 316 -4.48 18.59 10.99
CA HIS A 316 -5.31 19.68 11.49
C HIS A 316 -5.87 20.56 10.36
N GLN A 317 -5.03 20.91 9.39
CA GLN A 317 -5.47 21.66 8.20
C GLN A 317 -6.53 20.87 7.43
N THR A 318 -6.27 19.59 7.14
CA THR A 318 -7.23 18.74 6.42
C THR A 318 -8.55 18.62 7.16
N MET A 319 -8.55 18.44 8.48
CA MET A 319 -9.78 18.40 9.27
C MET A 319 -10.60 19.70 9.16
N ALA A 320 -9.94 20.86 9.23
CA ALA A 320 -10.60 22.16 9.12
C ALA A 320 -11.17 22.39 7.71
N GLU A 321 -10.40 22.07 6.67
CA GLU A 321 -10.81 22.21 5.28
C GLU A 321 -11.99 21.27 4.95
N LEU A 322 -11.94 20.01 5.38
CA LEU A 322 -13.05 19.06 5.23
C LEU A 322 -14.33 19.55 5.94
N SER A 323 -14.21 20.12 7.14
CA SER A 323 -15.36 20.68 7.85
C SER A 323 -15.98 21.86 7.09
N ASN A 324 -15.15 22.72 6.51
CA ASN A 324 -15.61 23.82 5.63
C ASN A 324 -16.33 23.27 4.39
N ILE A 325 -15.79 22.23 3.75
CA ILE A 325 -16.43 21.58 2.60
C ILE A 325 -17.80 21.01 2.98
N ILE A 326 -17.91 20.32 4.11
CA ILE A 326 -19.19 19.77 4.60
C ILE A 326 -20.21 20.91 4.80
N GLN A 327 -19.80 22.01 5.46
CA GLN A 327 -20.65 23.17 5.65
C GLN A 327 -21.08 23.80 4.32
N HIS A 328 -20.14 23.93 3.38
CA HIS A 328 -20.39 24.49 2.05
C HIS A 328 -21.40 23.67 1.25
N LEU A 329 -21.28 22.33 1.29
CA LEU A 329 -22.20 21.44 0.59
C LEU A 329 -23.59 21.49 1.25
N THR A 330 -23.67 21.32 2.57
CA THR A 330 -24.95 21.31 3.31
C THR A 330 -25.74 22.62 3.19
N GLY A 331 -25.08 23.76 3.01
CA GLY A 331 -25.72 25.07 2.83
C GLY A 331 -26.23 25.38 1.41
N LYS A 332 -26.00 24.51 0.43
CA LYS A 332 -26.38 24.74 -0.98
C LYS A 332 -27.62 23.96 -1.39
N VAL A 333 -28.44 24.57 -2.24
CA VAL A 333 -29.49 23.86 -2.99
C VAL A 333 -28.83 22.87 -3.94
N ILE A 334 -29.32 21.64 -3.95
CA ILE A 334 -28.81 20.56 -4.80
C ILE A 334 -29.12 20.89 -6.26
N GLN A 335 -28.09 21.07 -7.08
CA GLN A 335 -28.24 21.47 -8.49
C GLN A 335 -28.10 20.30 -9.47
N GLU A 336 -27.99 19.06 -8.97
CA GLU A 336 -27.80 17.82 -9.75
C GLU A 336 -26.66 17.88 -10.78
N ARG A 337 -25.64 18.70 -10.50
CA ARG A 337 -24.47 18.88 -11.36
C ARG A 337 -23.43 17.78 -11.13
N PRO A 338 -22.61 17.45 -12.13
CA PRO A 338 -21.50 16.52 -11.94
C PRO A 338 -20.56 16.94 -10.79
N TRP A 339 -19.97 15.97 -10.10
CA TRP A 339 -18.95 16.25 -9.08
C TRP A 339 -17.78 17.07 -9.62
N ARG A 340 -17.45 16.90 -10.91
CA ARG A 340 -16.43 17.69 -11.62
C ARG A 340 -16.63 19.19 -11.47
N ASP A 341 -17.87 19.67 -11.43
CA ASP A 341 -18.18 21.11 -11.31
C ASP A 341 -17.76 21.67 -9.94
N ASN A 342 -17.61 20.81 -8.93
CA ASN A 342 -17.12 21.19 -7.61
C ASN A 342 -15.57 21.15 -7.52
N LEU A 343 -14.87 20.60 -8.51
CA LEU A 343 -13.40 20.50 -8.47
C LEU A 343 -12.72 21.85 -8.34
N LYS A 344 -13.24 22.90 -8.98
CA LYS A 344 -12.66 24.25 -8.84
C LYS A 344 -12.65 24.71 -7.37
N TYR A 345 -13.72 24.39 -6.63
CA TYR A 345 -13.80 24.66 -5.20
C TYR A 345 -12.90 23.73 -4.39
N PHE A 346 -12.79 22.45 -4.77
CA PHE A 346 -11.93 21.49 -4.07
C PHE A 346 -10.42 21.76 -4.28
N ASN A 347 -10.03 22.21 -5.47
CA ASN A 347 -8.64 22.43 -5.87
C ASN A 347 -7.96 23.60 -5.14
N GLN A 348 -8.71 24.43 -4.41
CA GLN A 348 -8.14 25.51 -3.60
C GLN A 348 -7.61 25.01 -2.24
N PHE A 349 -8.00 23.80 -1.81
CA PHE A 349 -7.58 23.22 -0.54
C PHE A 349 -6.26 22.47 -0.66
N SER A 350 -5.68 22.07 0.47
CA SER A 350 -4.44 21.29 0.49
C SER A 350 -4.54 20.00 -0.33
N VAL A 351 -3.39 19.54 -0.84
CA VAL A 351 -3.28 18.29 -1.61
C VAL A 351 -3.85 17.11 -0.82
N GLU A 352 -3.59 17.04 0.49
CA GLU A 352 -4.13 16.00 1.37
C GLU A 352 -5.66 16.02 1.45
N THR A 353 -6.27 17.20 1.59
CA THR A 353 -7.74 17.34 1.55
C THR A 353 -8.32 16.87 0.22
N GLN A 354 -7.67 17.23 -0.89
CA GLN A 354 -8.10 16.78 -2.22
C GLN A 354 -8.04 15.25 -2.34
N GLU A 355 -7.00 14.59 -1.86
CA GLU A 355 -6.89 13.13 -1.93
C GLU A 355 -7.87 12.39 -1.00
N VAL A 356 -8.23 12.98 0.15
CA VAL A 356 -9.35 12.49 0.97
C VAL A 356 -10.67 12.56 0.21
N ILE A 357 -10.97 13.70 -0.42
CA ILE A 357 -12.17 13.91 -1.23
C ILE A 357 -12.27 12.85 -2.34
N LEU A 358 -11.19 12.66 -3.11
CA LEU A 358 -11.16 11.70 -4.21
C LEU A 358 -11.36 10.28 -3.72
N SER A 359 -10.77 9.90 -2.58
CA SER A 359 -10.96 8.59 -1.99
C SER A 359 -12.42 8.36 -1.54
N CYS A 360 -13.06 9.39 -0.96
CA CYS A 360 -14.48 9.35 -0.62
C CYS A 360 -15.38 9.25 -1.86
N LEU A 361 -15.06 9.97 -2.94
CA LEU A 361 -15.83 9.88 -4.19
C LEU A 361 -15.73 8.49 -4.82
N ILE A 362 -14.54 7.90 -4.87
CA ILE A 362 -14.33 6.52 -5.35
C ILE A 362 -15.15 5.53 -4.53
N GLU A 363 -15.22 5.70 -3.20
CA GLU A 363 -15.97 4.82 -2.31
C GLU A 363 -17.49 4.84 -2.58
N MET A 364 -18.03 5.95 -3.11
CA MET A 364 -19.48 6.08 -3.32
C MET A 364 -20.02 5.26 -4.50
N TYR A 365 -19.21 4.96 -5.50
CA TYR A 365 -19.67 4.44 -6.79
C TYR A 365 -19.05 3.07 -7.12
N PRO A 366 -19.34 2.01 -6.34
CA PRO A 366 -18.74 0.69 -6.50
C PRO A 366 -18.87 0.11 -7.92
N THR A 367 -20.06 0.25 -8.51
CA THR A 367 -20.39 -0.25 -9.85
C THR A 367 -19.53 0.36 -10.97
N LEU A 368 -18.97 1.55 -10.76
CA LEU A 368 -18.14 2.24 -11.75
C LEU A 368 -16.65 1.96 -11.60
N VAL A 369 -16.22 1.53 -10.40
CA VAL A 369 -14.80 1.49 -10.04
C VAL A 369 -14.28 0.08 -9.77
N ASP A 370 -15.14 -0.86 -9.34
CA ASP A 370 -14.67 -2.18 -8.89
C ASP A 370 -13.99 -2.97 -10.00
N GLU A 371 -14.45 -2.88 -11.25
CA GLU A 371 -13.82 -3.56 -12.39
C GLU A 371 -12.38 -3.09 -12.68
N LEU A 372 -12.01 -1.89 -12.23
CA LEU A 372 -10.67 -1.34 -12.45
C LEU A 372 -9.60 -2.05 -11.61
N GLU A 373 -10.00 -2.78 -10.56
CA GLU A 373 -9.07 -3.58 -9.76
C GLU A 373 -8.34 -4.66 -10.58
N GLU A 374 -8.99 -5.14 -11.64
CA GLU A 374 -8.43 -6.16 -12.54
C GLU A 374 -7.41 -5.59 -13.52
N GLN A 375 -7.31 -4.26 -13.60
CA GLN A 375 -6.41 -3.52 -14.47
C GLN A 375 -5.14 -3.06 -13.75
N MET A 376 -4.82 -3.58 -12.56
CA MET A 376 -3.70 -3.11 -11.73
C MET A 376 -2.37 -3.87 -11.98
N ASN A 377 -2.21 -4.50 -13.15
CA ASN A 377 -1.00 -5.18 -13.60
C ASN A 377 -0.65 -4.71 -15.02
N ALA A 378 0.63 -4.79 -15.38
CA ALA A 378 1.18 -4.42 -16.68
C ALA A 378 2.38 -5.29 -17.04
N GLU A 379 2.73 -5.31 -18.32
CA GLU A 379 4.00 -5.88 -18.79
C GLU A 379 5.13 -4.87 -18.58
N GLU A 380 6.25 -5.32 -18.00
CA GLU A 380 7.43 -4.49 -17.69
C GLU A 380 8.47 -4.45 -18.82
N THR A 381 8.10 -4.87 -20.03
CA THR A 381 9.00 -4.87 -21.19
C THR A 381 9.19 -3.45 -21.72
N LEU A 382 10.37 -2.88 -21.49
CA LEU A 382 10.74 -1.57 -22.05
C LEU A 382 11.19 -1.71 -23.51
N THR A 383 10.59 -0.99 -24.44
CA THR A 383 10.90 -1.01 -25.88
C THR A 383 11.43 0.33 -26.39
N ILE A 384 11.84 0.39 -27.65
CA ILE A 384 12.24 1.65 -28.29
C ILE A 384 11.95 1.58 -29.79
N SER A 385 11.47 2.68 -30.38
CA SER A 385 11.38 2.79 -31.84
C SER A 385 12.75 3.11 -32.41
N ALA A 386 13.53 2.07 -32.73
CA ALA A 386 14.91 2.24 -33.20
C ALA A 386 15.02 2.97 -34.56
N GLN A 387 13.93 3.01 -35.34
CA GLN A 387 13.85 3.68 -36.64
C GLN A 387 13.48 5.16 -36.55
N SER A 388 12.87 5.59 -35.44
CA SER A 388 12.58 7.00 -35.20
C SER A 388 13.86 7.83 -35.18
N SER A 389 13.72 9.12 -35.48
CA SER A 389 14.84 10.06 -35.52
C SER A 389 15.29 10.45 -34.12
N VAL A 390 16.51 10.95 -34.02
CA VAL A 390 17.02 11.57 -32.81
C VAL A 390 16.20 12.80 -32.42
N ASP A 391 15.69 13.55 -33.41
CA ASP A 391 14.79 14.69 -33.16
C ASP A 391 13.46 14.26 -32.51
N ASP A 392 12.86 13.15 -32.96
CA ASP A 392 11.64 12.62 -32.35
C ASP A 392 11.83 12.35 -30.85
N LEU A 393 12.98 11.77 -30.48
CA LEU A 393 13.31 11.52 -29.09
C LEU A 393 13.55 12.82 -28.31
N ILE A 394 14.16 13.83 -28.92
CA ILE A 394 14.35 15.17 -28.32
C ILE A 394 12.99 15.84 -28.06
N VAL A 395 12.06 15.80 -29.02
CA VAL A 395 10.71 16.35 -28.88
C VAL A 395 9.97 15.65 -27.75
N LEU A 396 9.97 14.32 -27.74
CA LEU A 396 9.35 13.51 -26.69
C LEU A 396 9.89 13.84 -25.29
N LEU A 397 11.21 14.03 -25.16
CA LEU A 397 11.83 14.43 -23.89
C LEU A 397 11.38 15.83 -23.43
N LYS A 398 11.25 16.78 -24.35
CA LYS A 398 10.75 18.14 -24.02
C LYS A 398 9.30 18.14 -23.59
N GLU A 399 8.49 17.24 -24.15
CA GLU A 399 7.07 17.13 -23.82
C GLU A 399 6.82 16.38 -22.51
N LYS A 400 7.52 15.27 -22.26
CA LYS A 400 7.20 14.32 -21.17
C LYS A 400 8.19 14.33 -20.01
N TYR A 401 9.38 14.89 -20.20
CA TYR A 401 10.48 14.84 -19.23
C TYR A 401 11.03 16.21 -18.88
N ARG A 402 10.23 17.28 -19.05
CA ARG A 402 10.66 18.64 -18.75
C ARG A 402 11.20 18.79 -17.32
N TRP A 403 10.54 18.15 -16.36
CA TRP A 403 10.97 18.08 -14.95
C TRP A 403 12.39 17.54 -14.76
N ALA A 404 12.87 16.69 -15.68
CA ALA A 404 14.21 16.10 -15.63
C ALA A 404 15.22 16.89 -16.45
N ILE A 405 14.84 17.42 -17.62
CA ILE A 405 15.78 18.13 -18.51
C ILE A 405 16.06 19.56 -18.07
N ASP A 406 15.12 20.21 -17.38
CA ASP A 406 15.26 21.59 -16.90
C ASP A 406 16.02 21.67 -15.56
N GLU A 407 16.17 20.54 -14.86
CA GLU A 407 16.92 20.44 -13.61
C GLU A 407 18.43 20.56 -13.86
N ASP A 408 19.10 21.44 -13.10
CA ASP A 408 20.56 21.59 -13.17
C ASP A 408 21.27 20.59 -12.24
N TYR A 409 21.71 19.47 -12.81
CA TYR A 409 22.50 18.45 -12.11
C TYR A 409 23.99 18.80 -11.96
N SER A 410 24.43 20.03 -12.22
CA SER A 410 25.76 20.49 -11.79
C SER A 410 25.75 21.01 -10.35
N LEU A 411 24.57 21.39 -9.85
CA LEU A 411 24.39 21.91 -8.50
C LEU A 411 24.46 20.80 -7.44
N PRO A 412 25.19 21.00 -6.33
CA PRO A 412 25.28 20.03 -5.24
C PRO A 412 23.93 19.66 -4.62
N GLU A 413 23.01 20.60 -4.47
CA GLU A 413 21.68 20.40 -3.92
C GLU A 413 20.82 19.45 -4.78
N ASN A 414 21.04 19.41 -6.08
CA ASN A 414 20.33 18.52 -7.02
C ASN A 414 21.02 17.15 -7.17
N ASN A 415 22.20 16.97 -6.56
CA ASN A 415 22.95 15.71 -6.50
C ASN A 415 23.37 15.36 -5.07
N TYR A 416 22.58 15.75 -4.09
CA TYR A 416 22.94 15.66 -2.69
C TYR A 416 22.95 14.22 -2.18
N TRP A 417 21.94 13.43 -2.55
CA TRP A 417 21.81 12.03 -2.15
C TRP A 417 22.44 11.08 -3.17
N PHE A 418 22.86 9.91 -2.68
CA PHE A 418 23.07 8.71 -3.50
C PHE A 418 22.39 7.50 -2.83
N TRP A 419 21.76 6.66 -3.65
CA TRP A 419 21.09 5.44 -3.20
C TRP A 419 22.04 4.26 -3.29
N TYR A 420 22.16 3.44 -2.27
CA TYR A 420 23.02 2.25 -2.29
C TYR A 420 22.34 1.06 -1.61
N ARG A 421 22.87 -0.14 -1.81
CA ARG A 421 22.41 -1.35 -1.12
C ARG A 421 23.37 -1.67 0.02
N SER A 422 22.88 -1.73 1.26
CA SER A 422 23.69 -2.12 2.41
C SER A 422 24.11 -3.59 2.31
N GLN A 423 25.36 -3.89 2.66
CA GLN A 423 25.88 -5.25 2.71
C GLN A 423 25.22 -6.10 3.81
N ASP A 424 24.92 -5.51 4.97
CA ASP A 424 24.48 -6.26 6.15
C ASP A 424 23.08 -6.88 6.00
N LYS A 425 22.17 -6.19 5.29
CA LYS A 425 20.76 -6.62 5.16
C LYS A 425 20.23 -6.49 3.74
N GLU A 426 21.09 -6.17 2.77
CA GLU A 426 20.71 -6.08 1.36
C GLU A 426 19.57 -5.07 1.09
N GLU A 427 19.42 -4.06 1.94
CA GLU A 427 18.37 -3.05 1.86
C GLU A 427 18.85 -1.76 1.20
N PRO A 428 17.97 -1.07 0.44
CA PRO A 428 18.21 0.29 -0.03
C PRO A 428 18.43 1.29 1.12
N ARG A 429 19.47 2.12 0.97
CA ARG A 429 19.88 3.18 1.90
C ARG A 429 20.21 4.44 1.12
N LEU A 430 20.29 5.55 1.87
CA LEU A 430 20.65 6.87 1.39
C LEU A 430 21.93 7.32 2.08
N GLY A 431 22.90 7.76 1.29
CA GLY A 431 24.11 8.42 1.76
C GLY A 431 24.20 9.84 1.22
N VAL A 432 24.87 10.73 1.97
CA VAL A 432 25.16 12.10 1.54
C VAL A 432 26.42 12.14 0.69
N ARG A 433 26.29 12.66 -0.53
CA ARG A 433 27.40 12.82 -1.48
C ARG A 433 28.50 13.72 -0.90
N GLY A 434 29.75 13.31 -1.05
CA GLY A 434 30.95 13.98 -0.55
C GLY A 434 31.19 13.83 0.97
N GLN A 435 30.27 13.20 1.71
CA GLN A 435 30.38 13.04 3.17
C GLN A 435 30.43 11.57 3.59
N GLU A 436 29.63 10.72 2.93
CA GLU A 436 29.56 9.29 3.22
C GLU A 436 30.27 8.47 2.14
N TYR A 437 30.95 7.39 2.54
CA TYR A 437 31.55 6.43 1.61
C TYR A 437 30.47 5.64 0.85
N GLY A 438 30.82 5.12 -0.33
CA GLY A 438 29.95 4.21 -1.09
C GLY A 438 29.24 4.82 -2.29
N GLU A 439 29.58 6.06 -2.67
CA GLU A 439 29.08 6.68 -3.91
C GLU A 439 29.35 5.84 -5.15
N GLU A 440 30.48 5.13 -5.19
CA GLU A 440 30.83 4.20 -6.27
C GLU A 440 29.91 2.98 -6.34
N LYS A 441 29.05 2.78 -5.34
CA LYS A 441 28.01 1.73 -5.26
C LYS A 441 26.61 2.30 -5.50
N GLU A 442 26.50 3.52 -6.03
CA GLU A 442 25.22 4.15 -6.34
C GLU A 442 24.36 3.24 -7.25
N LEU A 443 23.12 3.01 -6.84
CA LEU A 443 22.11 2.32 -7.61
C LEU A 443 21.60 3.26 -8.70
N PRO A 444 21.28 2.74 -9.91
CA PRO A 444 20.86 3.55 -11.06
C PRO A 444 19.37 3.97 -10.94
N LEU A 445 19.00 4.55 -9.80
CA LEU A 445 17.65 5.04 -9.51
C LEU A 445 17.48 6.52 -9.93
N ASP A 446 18.56 7.17 -10.33
CA ASP A 446 18.65 8.58 -10.74
C ASP A 446 18.06 8.85 -12.13
N ILE A 447 16.82 8.40 -12.37
CA ILE A 447 16.17 8.47 -13.69
C ILE A 447 16.22 9.89 -14.26
N GLY A 448 15.87 10.92 -13.49
CA GLY A 448 15.93 12.31 -13.95
C GLY A 448 17.33 12.72 -14.45
N ARG A 449 18.39 12.36 -13.72
CA ARG A 449 19.77 12.65 -14.11
C ARG A 449 20.19 11.87 -15.36
N GLN A 450 19.78 10.60 -15.47
CA GLN A 450 20.03 9.78 -16.66
C GLN A 450 19.33 10.36 -17.89
N VAL A 451 18.08 10.83 -17.75
CA VAL A 451 17.33 11.50 -18.82
C VAL A 451 18.00 12.81 -19.23
N ASN A 452 18.42 13.64 -18.27
CA ASN A 452 19.12 14.88 -18.54
C ASN A 452 20.42 14.65 -19.34
N ARG A 453 21.23 13.66 -18.94
CA ARG A 453 22.44 13.26 -19.66
C ARG A 453 22.15 12.75 -21.07
N LEU A 454 21.09 11.95 -21.25
CA LEU A 454 20.63 11.51 -22.56
C LEU A 454 20.28 12.72 -23.44
N TYR A 455 19.47 13.65 -22.91
CA TYR A 455 19.04 14.84 -23.63
C TYR A 455 20.22 15.71 -24.10
N ILE A 456 21.21 15.93 -23.23
CA ILE A 456 22.42 16.71 -23.57
C ILE A 456 23.19 16.06 -24.72
N GLU A 457 23.37 14.73 -24.72
CA GLU A 457 24.09 14.05 -25.80
C GLU A 457 23.30 13.98 -27.11
N LEU A 458 21.99 13.75 -27.05
CA LEU A 458 21.14 13.78 -28.26
C LEU A 458 21.24 15.12 -28.99
N ARG A 459 21.30 16.24 -28.25
CA ARG A 459 21.43 17.59 -28.83
C ARG A 459 22.75 17.84 -29.55
N LYS A 460 23.79 17.03 -29.30
CA LYS A 460 25.09 17.11 -29.98
C LYS A 460 25.15 16.19 -31.20
N TYR A 461 24.16 15.32 -31.37
CA TYR A 461 24.10 14.34 -32.45
C TYR A 461 23.25 14.85 -33.63
N ALA A 462 23.41 14.25 -34.81
CA ALA A 462 22.65 14.66 -35.99
C ALA A 462 21.16 14.33 -35.82
N ALA A 463 20.30 15.36 -35.87
CA ALA A 463 18.86 15.26 -35.62
C ALA A 463 18.14 14.24 -36.52
N ASN A 464 18.52 14.18 -37.79
CA ASN A 464 17.93 13.27 -38.79
C ASN A 464 18.47 11.84 -38.72
N SER A 465 19.48 11.56 -37.91
CA SER A 465 19.94 10.18 -37.70
C SER A 465 18.91 9.38 -36.91
N THR A 466 18.93 8.07 -37.09
CA THR A 466 18.03 7.19 -36.33
C THR A 466 18.52 7.02 -34.89
N ILE A 467 17.60 6.74 -33.98
CA ILE A 467 17.90 6.36 -32.61
C ILE A 467 18.83 5.13 -32.58
N ALA A 468 18.65 4.17 -33.51
CA ALA A 468 19.57 3.03 -33.66
C ALA A 468 21.02 3.47 -33.91
N GLN A 469 21.24 4.40 -34.83
CA GLN A 469 22.58 4.93 -35.12
C GLN A 469 23.17 5.62 -33.89
N PHE A 470 22.38 6.44 -33.19
CA PHE A 470 22.82 7.06 -31.94
C PHE A 470 23.23 6.01 -30.89
N LEU A 471 22.42 4.98 -30.66
CA LEU A 471 22.68 3.95 -29.65
C LEU A 471 23.84 3.01 -30.01
N LEU A 472 24.19 2.88 -31.30
CA LEU A 472 25.42 2.19 -31.71
C LEU A 472 26.67 2.98 -31.33
N HIS A 473 26.63 4.31 -31.41
CA HIS A 473 27.74 5.19 -31.01
C HIS A 473 27.78 5.40 -29.48
N TYR A 474 26.62 5.44 -28.82
CA TYR A 474 26.49 5.70 -27.38
C TYR A 474 25.68 4.60 -26.67
N PRO A 475 26.21 3.37 -26.59
CA PRO A 475 25.48 2.21 -26.05
C PRO A 475 25.09 2.37 -24.57
N GLN A 476 25.78 3.22 -23.80
CA GLN A 476 25.46 3.50 -22.40
C GLN A 476 24.05 4.09 -22.20
N TYR A 477 23.46 4.72 -23.23
CA TYR A 477 22.13 5.29 -23.15
C TYR A 477 21.00 4.31 -23.50
N ARG A 478 21.31 3.07 -23.89
CA ARG A 478 20.31 2.12 -24.38
C ARG A 478 19.18 1.86 -23.37
N THR A 479 19.51 1.71 -22.09
CA THR A 479 18.51 1.42 -21.05
C THR A 479 17.58 2.61 -20.83
N ILE A 480 18.14 3.81 -20.64
CA ILE A 480 17.34 5.01 -20.40
C ILE A 480 16.53 5.41 -21.63
N ALA A 481 17.08 5.26 -22.84
CA ALA A 481 16.36 5.55 -24.09
C ALA A 481 15.13 4.63 -24.27
N ARG A 482 15.24 3.33 -23.94
CA ARG A 482 14.10 2.40 -23.94
C ARG A 482 13.05 2.79 -22.90
N ARG A 483 13.49 3.17 -21.70
CA ARG A 483 12.61 3.60 -20.62
C ARG A 483 11.82 4.84 -21.03
N VAL A 484 12.49 5.92 -21.44
CA VAL A 484 11.80 7.18 -21.78
C VAL A 484 10.84 7.01 -22.96
N TRP A 485 11.24 6.23 -23.96
CA TRP A 485 10.39 5.94 -25.12
C TRP A 485 9.12 5.22 -24.70
N THR A 486 9.27 4.14 -23.91
CA THR A 486 8.13 3.34 -23.45
C THR A 486 7.20 4.15 -22.56
N MET A 487 7.76 4.81 -21.53
CA MET A 487 6.98 5.53 -20.54
C MET A 487 6.30 6.77 -21.08
N ALA A 488 6.82 7.38 -22.15
CA ALA A 488 6.15 8.49 -22.84
C ALA A 488 4.88 8.07 -23.60
N GLN A 489 4.71 6.76 -23.87
CA GLN A 489 3.47 6.20 -24.43
C GLN A 489 2.45 5.81 -23.34
N GLY A 490 2.86 5.79 -22.07
CA GLY A 490 1.95 5.58 -20.94
C GLY A 490 1.05 6.80 -20.71
N GLU A 491 -0.11 6.56 -20.10
CA GLU A 491 -1.10 7.62 -19.82
C GLU A 491 -0.58 8.58 -18.73
N MET A 492 0.03 8.04 -17.68
CA MET A 492 0.61 8.80 -16.55
C MET A 492 2.13 8.92 -16.66
N GLY A 493 2.80 7.90 -17.22
CA GLY A 493 4.23 7.92 -17.49
C GLY A 493 5.09 7.78 -16.22
N GLU A 494 6.11 8.62 -16.11
CA GLU A 494 7.16 8.52 -15.09
C GLU A 494 6.81 9.27 -13.79
N ILE A 495 7.30 8.78 -12.65
CA ILE A 495 7.27 9.58 -11.41
C ILE A 495 8.18 10.79 -11.57
N GLN A 496 7.62 11.99 -11.46
CA GLN A 496 8.32 13.22 -11.79
C GLN A 496 9.10 13.77 -10.58
N VAL A 497 10.23 13.12 -10.26
CA VAL A 497 11.03 13.46 -9.08
C VAL A 497 12.52 13.30 -9.29
N ASN A 498 13.28 14.32 -8.90
CA ASN A 498 14.71 14.17 -8.68
C ASN A 498 14.94 13.55 -7.29
N ILE A 499 15.08 12.22 -7.23
CA ILE A 499 15.32 11.50 -5.96
C ILE A 499 16.70 11.77 -5.32
N LEU A 500 17.58 12.50 -6.02
CA LEU A 500 18.89 12.89 -5.52
C LEU A 500 18.89 14.26 -4.84
N ARG A 501 17.81 15.02 -5.01
CA ARG A 501 17.69 16.40 -4.52
C ARG A 501 17.71 16.44 -2.98
N GLN A 502 18.34 17.45 -2.39
CA GLN A 502 18.56 17.53 -0.94
C GLN A 502 17.25 17.47 -0.13
N ASP A 503 16.21 18.14 -0.61
CA ASP A 503 14.86 18.19 -0.03
C ASP A 503 13.93 17.10 -0.58
N ALA A 504 14.44 16.13 -1.35
CA ALA A 504 13.63 14.98 -1.77
C ALA A 504 13.16 14.21 -0.52
N LEU A 505 11.86 13.92 -0.49
CA LEU A 505 11.21 13.19 0.60
C LEU A 505 10.79 11.79 0.11
N PRO A 506 11.63 10.75 0.27
CA PRO A 506 11.30 9.38 -0.15
C PRO A 506 9.99 8.87 0.44
N ILE A 507 9.58 9.39 1.60
CA ILE A 507 8.31 9.06 2.25
C ILE A 507 7.09 9.28 1.34
N HIS A 508 7.13 10.22 0.39
CA HIS A 508 6.05 10.38 -0.59
C HIS A 508 5.86 9.12 -1.44
N LEU A 509 6.96 8.52 -1.92
CA LEU A 509 6.93 7.26 -2.65
C LEU A 509 6.47 6.10 -1.77
N LEU A 510 6.91 6.07 -0.51
CA LEU A 510 6.45 5.05 0.45
C LEU A 510 4.94 5.14 0.66
N ARG A 511 4.41 6.35 0.88
CA ARG A 511 2.97 6.58 1.09
C ARG A 511 2.14 6.21 -0.12
N CYS A 512 2.59 6.57 -1.33
CA CYS A 512 1.95 6.15 -2.58
C CYS A 512 1.76 4.63 -2.65
N LYS A 513 2.86 3.86 -2.53
CA LYS A 513 2.79 2.40 -2.58
C LYS A 513 1.91 1.84 -1.47
N LEU A 514 2.07 2.32 -0.24
CA LEU A 514 1.30 1.85 0.91
C LEU A 514 -0.20 2.15 0.78
N ALA A 515 -0.59 3.28 0.21
CA ALA A 515 -1.99 3.60 -0.11
C ALA A 515 -2.58 2.63 -1.14
N ILE A 516 -1.82 2.28 -2.18
CA ILE A 516 -2.23 1.29 -3.19
C ILE A 516 -2.35 -0.12 -2.57
N LEU A 517 -1.43 -0.49 -1.67
CA LEU A 517 -1.55 -1.75 -0.91
C LEU A 517 -2.81 -1.74 -0.02
N GLY A 518 -3.25 -0.57 0.43
CA GLY A 518 -4.45 -0.38 1.24
C GLY A 518 -4.17 -0.13 2.72
N ALA A 519 -3.03 0.50 3.02
CA ALA A 519 -2.67 0.93 4.36
C ALA A 519 -3.42 2.21 4.77
N THR A 520 -3.53 2.42 6.09
CA THR A 520 -4.08 3.64 6.69
C THR A 520 -3.23 4.10 7.88
N LYS A 521 -3.63 5.19 8.55
CA LYS A 521 -2.92 5.82 9.68
C LYS A 521 -1.43 6.06 9.40
N PHE A 522 -1.15 6.84 8.36
CA PHE A 522 0.22 7.26 8.05
C PHE A 522 0.79 8.10 9.19
N ASP A 523 1.78 7.55 9.87
CA ASP A 523 2.46 8.16 11.01
C ASP A 523 3.97 8.20 10.72
N PRO A 524 4.44 9.26 10.05
CA PRO A 524 5.86 9.48 9.78
C PRO A 524 6.66 9.51 11.08
N ARG A 525 7.79 8.80 11.09
CA ARG A 525 8.70 8.81 12.25
C ARG A 525 10.04 9.47 11.92
N SER A 526 10.30 9.68 10.64
CA SER A 526 11.31 10.56 10.05
C SER A 526 10.96 10.73 8.56
N ASP A 527 11.78 11.45 7.80
CA ASP A 527 11.61 11.62 6.35
C ASP A 527 11.89 10.34 5.54
N ARG A 528 12.35 9.27 6.22
CA ARG A 528 12.82 8.02 5.61
C ARG A 528 11.98 6.80 5.94
N TRP A 529 11.07 6.89 6.91
CA TRP A 529 10.20 5.78 7.27
C TRP A 529 8.89 6.22 7.95
N VAL A 530 7.86 5.40 7.74
CA VAL A 530 6.48 5.65 8.17
C VAL A 530 5.89 4.40 8.81
N ARG A 531 5.09 4.60 9.86
CA ARG A 531 4.22 3.56 10.41
C ARG A 531 2.85 3.65 9.77
N VAL A 532 2.27 2.49 9.51
CA VAL A 532 0.91 2.36 8.96
C VAL A 532 0.20 1.16 9.58
N THR A 533 -1.10 1.06 9.35
CA THR A 533 -1.92 -0.08 9.74
C THR A 533 -2.63 -0.64 8.51
N PHE A 534 -2.51 -1.94 8.27
CA PHE A 534 -3.28 -2.68 7.26
C PHE A 534 -4.55 -3.28 7.87
N TYR A 535 -5.59 -3.42 7.06
CA TYR A 535 -6.86 -4.08 7.43
C TYR A 535 -7.56 -3.50 8.66
N GLN A 536 -7.24 -2.25 9.01
CA GLN A 536 -7.91 -1.58 10.11
C GLN A 536 -9.36 -1.28 9.72
N GLY A 537 -10.33 -1.77 10.49
CA GLY A 537 -11.76 -1.68 10.17
C GLY A 537 -12.25 -2.72 9.15
N ALA A 538 -11.37 -3.52 8.57
CA ALA A 538 -11.77 -4.57 7.62
C ALA A 538 -12.67 -5.62 8.31
N PRO A 539 -13.59 -6.26 7.57
CA PRO A 539 -14.40 -7.35 8.09
C PRO A 539 -13.51 -8.49 8.64
N LEU A 540 -14.02 -9.19 9.65
CA LEU A 540 -13.42 -10.46 10.07
C LEU A 540 -13.70 -11.52 9.00
N PHE A 541 -12.92 -12.60 8.97
CA PHE A 541 -13.19 -13.67 8.02
C PHE A 541 -14.63 -14.21 8.15
N SER A 542 -15.11 -14.35 9.39
CA SER A 542 -16.48 -14.77 9.69
C SER A 542 -17.57 -13.78 9.26
N ASP A 543 -17.20 -12.53 8.94
CA ASP A 543 -18.13 -11.48 8.53
C ASP A 543 -18.21 -11.38 6.99
N LEU A 544 -17.36 -12.08 6.23
CA LEU A 544 -17.29 -11.94 4.76
C LEU A 544 -18.58 -12.36 4.03
N GLU A 545 -19.39 -13.22 4.64
CA GLU A 545 -20.71 -13.59 4.11
C GLU A 545 -21.74 -12.44 4.22
N LEU A 546 -21.46 -11.42 5.04
CA LEU A 546 -22.33 -10.27 5.26
C LEU A 546 -21.94 -9.15 4.30
N ALA A 547 -22.64 -9.04 3.17
CA ALA A 547 -22.32 -8.08 2.10
C ALA A 547 -22.11 -6.64 2.60
N GLU A 548 -22.93 -6.17 3.55
CA GLU A 548 -22.83 -4.82 4.15
C GLU A 548 -21.49 -4.54 4.86
N MET A 549 -20.86 -5.59 5.41
CA MET A 549 -19.60 -5.48 6.16
C MET A 549 -18.38 -5.41 5.24
N ASN A 550 -18.52 -5.82 3.98
CA ASN A 550 -17.45 -5.77 2.99
C ASN A 550 -17.25 -4.35 2.41
N GLU A 551 -18.23 -3.47 2.61
CA GLU A 551 -18.41 -2.25 1.82
C GLU A 551 -18.04 -0.95 2.57
N ASN A 552 -17.75 -0.99 3.87
CA ASN A 552 -17.72 0.23 4.69
C ASN A 552 -16.55 0.27 5.69
N TRP A 553 -15.32 0.39 5.18
CA TRP A 553 -14.14 0.51 6.05
C TRP A 553 -13.05 1.49 5.56
N LEU A 554 -13.41 2.43 4.68
CA LEU A 554 -12.60 3.63 4.46
C LEU A 554 -12.61 4.51 5.73
N PHE A 555 -11.46 5.04 6.15
CA PHE A 555 -11.33 5.87 7.37
C PHE A 555 -11.97 5.23 8.62
N PRO A 556 -11.43 4.10 9.12
CA PRO A 556 -12.03 3.35 10.21
C PRO A 556 -12.07 4.17 11.51
N LEU A 557 -13.19 4.11 12.22
CA LEU A 557 -13.40 4.79 13.49
C LEU A 557 -13.34 3.79 14.65
N MET A 558 -12.90 4.28 15.81
CA MET A 558 -13.04 3.53 17.05
C MET A 558 -14.51 3.18 17.32
N PRO A 559 -14.82 1.94 17.77
CA PRO A 559 -16.16 1.59 18.17
C PRO A 559 -16.56 2.41 19.40
N SER A 560 -17.83 2.83 19.45
CA SER A 560 -18.37 3.52 20.61
C SER A 560 -18.51 2.54 21.78
N SER A 561 -18.31 3.03 23.00
CA SER A 561 -18.48 2.26 24.24
C SER A 561 -19.93 1.85 24.53
N ASN A 562 -20.87 2.15 23.63
CA ASN A 562 -22.28 1.83 23.79
C ASN A 562 -22.82 1.21 22.48
N PRO A 563 -22.84 -0.13 22.37
CA PRO A 563 -23.21 -0.84 21.14
C PRO A 563 -24.67 -0.62 20.71
N ALA A 564 -25.53 -0.10 21.59
CA ALA A 564 -26.93 0.22 21.30
C ALA A 564 -27.12 1.45 20.37
N LYS A 565 -26.03 2.13 19.99
CA LYS A 565 -26.06 3.31 19.09
C LYS A 565 -25.22 3.13 17.82
N GLU A 566 -24.75 1.93 17.49
CA GLU A 566 -24.37 1.70 16.09
C GLU A 566 -25.66 1.85 15.26
N PRO A 567 -25.77 2.81 14.34
CA PRO A 567 -26.87 2.78 13.40
C PRO A 567 -26.78 1.44 12.69
N LYS A 568 -27.89 0.68 12.67
CA LYS A 568 -28.07 -0.31 11.61
C LYS A 568 -27.89 0.47 10.31
N LEU A 569 -26.77 0.22 9.64
CA LEU A 569 -26.30 0.99 8.48
C LEU A 569 -27.22 0.78 7.29
#